data_AF-A0A512ANI2-F1
#
_entry.id   AF-A0A512ANI2-F1
#
_cell.length_a   1.000
_cell.length_b   1.000
_cell.length_c   1.000
_cell.angle_alpha   90.00
_cell.angle_beta   90.00
_cell.angle_gamma   90.00
#
_symmetry.space_group_name_H-M   'P 1'
#
loop_
_entity.id
_entity.type
_entity.pdbx_description
1 polymer ?
#
loop_
_entity_poly.entity_id
_entity_poly.type
_entity_poly.pdbx_seq_one_letter_code
_entity_poly.pdbx_strand_id
1 'polypeptide(L)'
;MIALAAMLLTAPALAQPHSGFPINVVVPKAPAPVEADGRARLVYELALTSFAPSPVELAAIDVLAGDAVVASWRGAELGALLMPVGPAPEAGKERLIESGRSVIAFIDLTLAPGAAAPDALRHRLTFTAKLGDGTVIERKVEGVAISVRPAAPVIGPPLRGGRWVAANGLFAADHRRSFNAVDAREHLAQRFAIDWVKLGPDGRFFKGDAGQNTSYPGYGTEVIAVADGTVADVTSGYPDNPGSNPPSSRVVTLESITGNAVVQDLGGGTFALYAHLQPGSIAVKPGDHVKAGQVIARLGNSGNSDAPHLHFQLMDGPSPLGAEGLPHAITAFSQQGVVADLAALESGQPVTITPAANAQHAAEFPVDQAVVSFP
;
A
#
# COMPACT_ATOMS: atom_id res chain seq x y z
N MET A 1 -34.57 37.13 48.48
CA MET A 1 -35.04 36.00 47.64
C MET A 1 -34.73 36.34 46.20
N ILE A 2 -33.66 35.75 45.64
CA ILE A 2 -33.30 35.90 44.22
C ILE A 2 -33.61 34.55 43.58
N ALA A 3 -34.60 34.52 42.69
CA ALA A 3 -34.97 33.32 41.94
C ALA A 3 -34.03 33.20 40.73
N LEU A 4 -33.22 32.15 40.71
CA LEU A 4 -32.36 31.82 39.58
C LEU A 4 -33.20 31.02 38.56
N ALA A 5 -33.56 31.65 37.45
CA ALA A 5 -34.23 30.97 36.34
C ALA A 5 -33.19 30.15 35.56
N ALA A 6 -33.21 28.83 35.73
CA ALA A 6 -32.43 27.92 34.90
C ALA A 6 -33.11 27.78 33.53
N MET A 7 -32.53 28.43 32.51
CA MET A 7 -32.85 28.14 31.11
C MET A 7 -32.30 26.76 30.76
N LEU A 8 -33.17 25.75 30.70
CA LEU A 8 -32.85 24.48 30.05
C LEU A 8 -32.80 24.71 28.54
N LEU A 9 -31.58 24.80 27.99
CA LEU A 9 -31.34 24.63 26.57
C LEU A 9 -31.61 23.16 26.22
N THR A 10 -32.80 22.87 25.70
CA THR A 10 -33.07 21.60 25.03
C THR A 10 -32.30 21.58 23.72
N ALA A 11 -31.14 20.93 23.70
CA ALA A 11 -30.47 20.60 22.45
C ALA A 11 -31.41 19.71 21.62
N PRO A 12 -31.68 20.03 20.34
CA PRO A 12 -32.45 19.12 19.51
C PRO A 12 -31.64 17.83 19.36
N ALA A 13 -32.22 16.71 19.77
CA ALA A 13 -31.69 15.40 19.42
C ALA A 13 -31.76 15.27 17.90
N LEU A 14 -30.66 15.53 17.20
CA LEU A 14 -30.53 15.16 15.80
C LEU A 14 -30.67 13.63 15.75
N ALA A 15 -31.77 13.15 15.21
CA ALA A 15 -31.97 11.72 14.98
C ALA A 15 -30.80 11.22 14.12
N GLN A 16 -29.96 10.36 14.68
CA GLN A 16 -28.94 9.68 13.87
C GLN A 16 -29.70 8.80 12.87
N PRO A 17 -29.55 9.03 11.55
CA PRO A 17 -30.15 8.14 10.57
C PRO A 17 -29.53 6.75 10.74
N HIS A 18 -30.33 5.78 11.18
CA HIS A 18 -29.90 4.38 11.26
C HIS A 18 -30.16 3.72 9.91
N SER A 19 -29.12 3.18 9.27
CA SER A 19 -29.29 2.29 8.12
C SER A 19 -29.74 0.92 8.62
N GLY A 20 -30.93 0.47 8.21
CA GLY A 20 -31.44 -0.88 8.49
C GLY A 20 -30.99 -1.95 7.48
N PHE A 21 -30.02 -1.64 6.60
CA PHE A 21 -29.56 -2.58 5.59
C PHE A 21 -28.46 -3.50 6.17
N PRO A 22 -28.57 -4.83 6.02
CA PRO A 22 -27.70 -5.80 6.70
C PRO A 22 -26.33 -5.95 6.02
N ILE A 23 -25.58 -4.86 5.94
CA ILE A 23 -24.18 -4.82 5.48
C ILE A 23 -23.35 -4.17 6.58
N ASN A 24 -22.27 -4.84 6.99
CA ASN A 24 -21.24 -4.22 7.81
C ASN A 24 -20.22 -3.55 6.89
N VAL A 25 -19.80 -2.34 7.21
CA VAL A 25 -18.76 -1.60 6.48
C VAL A 25 -17.74 -1.09 7.49
N VAL A 26 -16.51 -1.55 7.37
CA VAL A 26 -15.40 -1.20 8.26
C VAL A 26 -14.29 -0.58 7.42
N VAL A 27 -13.62 0.43 7.96
CA VAL A 27 -12.35 0.93 7.44
C VAL A 27 -11.25 0.43 8.37
N PRO A 28 -10.48 -0.61 8.00
CA PRO A 28 -9.51 -1.22 8.91
C PRO A 28 -8.43 -0.24 9.36
N LYS A 29 -7.97 0.60 8.42
CA LYS A 29 -6.96 1.63 8.67
C LYS A 29 -7.39 2.97 8.08
N ALA A 30 -7.44 4.00 8.92
CA ALA A 30 -7.67 5.37 8.46
C ALA A 30 -6.56 5.82 7.48
N PRO A 31 -6.88 6.51 6.38
CA PRO A 31 -5.88 6.96 5.42
C PRO A 31 -5.04 8.11 6.00
N ALA A 32 -3.80 8.23 5.50
CA ALA A 32 -2.95 9.41 5.67
C ALA A 32 -2.66 9.96 4.26
N PRO A 33 -2.70 11.28 4.05
CA PRO A 33 -2.43 11.85 2.74
C PRO A 33 -0.94 11.72 2.41
N VAL A 34 -0.66 11.40 1.15
CA VAL A 34 0.68 11.35 0.58
C VAL A 34 0.69 12.02 -0.80
N GLU A 35 1.67 12.86 -1.06
CA GLU A 35 1.81 13.54 -2.36
C GLU A 35 2.41 12.58 -3.39
N ALA A 36 1.86 12.55 -4.59
CA ALA A 36 2.44 11.85 -5.73
C ALA A 36 1.98 12.50 -7.04
N ASP A 37 2.95 12.89 -7.87
CA ASP A 37 2.72 13.56 -9.15
C ASP A 37 1.88 14.85 -8.99
N GLY A 38 2.29 15.67 -8.01
CA GLY A 38 1.66 16.96 -7.70
C GLY A 38 0.24 16.88 -7.14
N ARG A 39 -0.19 15.72 -6.64
CA ARG A 39 -1.52 15.52 -6.04
C ARG A 39 -1.45 14.68 -4.77
N ALA A 40 -2.12 15.14 -3.73
CA ALA A 40 -2.39 14.35 -2.54
C ALA A 40 -3.29 13.15 -2.87
N ARG A 41 -2.91 11.98 -2.38
CA ARG A 41 -3.64 10.72 -2.48
C ARG A 41 -3.94 10.18 -1.08
N LEU A 42 -5.13 9.62 -0.94
CA LEU A 42 -5.59 8.91 0.26
C LEU A 42 -5.91 7.48 -0.17
N VAL A 43 -5.03 6.56 0.21
CA VAL A 43 -5.13 5.12 -0.11
C VAL A 43 -5.57 4.35 1.13
N TYR A 44 -6.68 3.62 1.02
CA TYR A 44 -7.26 2.83 2.11
C TYR A 44 -8.29 1.83 1.58
N GLU A 45 -8.85 1.02 2.48
CA GLU A 45 -9.78 -0.05 2.16
C GLU A 45 -11.11 0.11 2.90
N LEU A 46 -12.20 -0.31 2.25
CA LEU A 46 -13.47 -0.61 2.90
C LEU A 46 -13.65 -2.12 2.94
N ALA A 47 -13.79 -2.71 4.11
CA ALA A 47 -14.18 -4.09 4.29
C ALA A 47 -15.70 -4.17 4.42
N LEU A 48 -16.36 -4.81 3.45
CA LEU A 48 -17.81 -4.97 3.41
C LEU A 48 -18.16 -6.42 3.68
N THR A 49 -19.08 -6.68 4.62
CA THR A 49 -19.59 -8.03 4.90
C THR A 49 -21.11 -8.03 4.81
N SER A 50 -21.65 -8.93 3.98
CA SER A 50 -23.10 -9.09 3.81
C SER A 50 -23.68 -10.03 4.86
N PHE A 51 -24.63 -9.51 5.63
CA PHE A 51 -25.52 -10.28 6.51
C PHE A 51 -26.92 -10.41 5.89
N ALA A 52 -27.10 -9.98 4.64
CA ALA A 52 -28.37 -10.10 3.94
C ALA A 52 -28.73 -11.58 3.72
N PRO A 53 -30.01 -11.97 3.80
CA PRO A 53 -30.45 -13.36 3.56
C PRO A 53 -30.41 -13.74 2.07
N SER A 54 -30.12 -12.80 1.18
CA SER A 54 -30.02 -13.01 -0.27
C SER A 54 -28.91 -12.10 -0.83
N PRO A 55 -28.35 -12.43 -2.01
CA PRO A 55 -27.28 -11.65 -2.61
C PRO A 55 -27.68 -10.20 -2.84
N VAL A 56 -26.72 -9.29 -2.62
CA VAL A 56 -26.90 -7.85 -2.86
C VAL A 56 -25.81 -7.38 -3.81
N GLU A 57 -26.13 -6.42 -4.66
CA GLU A 57 -25.16 -5.85 -5.59
C GLU A 57 -24.77 -4.44 -5.12
N LEU A 58 -23.48 -4.17 -5.02
CA LEU A 58 -22.97 -2.84 -4.73
C LEU A 58 -23.05 -2.00 -6.01
N ALA A 59 -24.01 -1.08 -6.07
CA ALA A 59 -24.20 -0.20 -7.21
C ALA A 59 -23.27 1.02 -7.19
N ALA A 60 -22.85 1.46 -6.00
CA ALA A 60 -22.14 2.72 -5.80
C ALA A 60 -21.26 2.76 -4.56
N ILE A 61 -20.13 3.44 -4.68
CA ILE A 61 -19.42 4.05 -3.55
C ILE A 61 -19.29 5.55 -3.85
N ASP A 62 -19.76 6.39 -2.93
CA ASP A 62 -19.45 7.82 -2.88
C ASP A 62 -18.61 8.11 -1.64
N VAL A 63 -17.52 8.85 -1.82
CA VAL A 63 -16.71 9.39 -0.73
C VAL A 63 -17.02 10.88 -0.59
N LEU A 64 -17.29 11.31 0.63
CA LEU A 64 -17.68 12.68 0.95
C LEU A 64 -16.69 13.34 1.90
N ALA A 65 -16.37 14.61 1.63
CA ALA A 65 -15.67 15.51 2.53
C ALA A 65 -16.64 16.63 2.94
N GLY A 66 -17.04 16.66 4.21
CA GLY A 66 -18.26 17.39 4.60
C GLY A 66 -19.45 16.84 3.80
N ASP A 67 -20.26 17.71 3.21
CA ASP A 67 -21.42 17.33 2.38
C ASP A 67 -21.10 17.19 0.87
N ALA A 68 -19.87 17.52 0.45
CA ALA A 68 -19.44 17.41 -0.94
C ALA A 68 -19.01 15.97 -1.26
N VAL A 69 -19.52 15.43 -2.37
CA VAL A 69 -18.98 14.18 -2.94
C VAL A 69 -17.66 14.51 -3.63
N VAL A 70 -16.57 13.92 -3.14
CA VAL A 70 -15.20 14.15 -3.66
C VAL A 70 -14.73 13.04 -4.59
N ALA A 71 -15.35 11.86 -4.51
CA ALA A 71 -15.16 10.78 -5.48
C ALA A 71 -16.38 9.87 -5.53
N SER A 72 -16.58 9.22 -6.67
CA SER A 72 -17.74 8.37 -6.95
C SER A 72 -17.32 7.27 -7.92
N TRP A 73 -17.65 6.02 -7.61
CA TRP A 73 -17.41 4.85 -8.47
C TRP A 73 -18.70 4.09 -8.73
N ARG A 74 -18.94 3.72 -9.99
CA ARG A 74 -20.11 2.93 -10.44
C ARG A 74 -19.67 1.86 -11.44
N GLY A 75 -20.57 0.98 -11.85
CA GLY A 75 -20.31 0.18 -13.06
C GLY A 75 -19.00 -0.63 -13.02
N ALA A 76 -18.28 -0.68 -14.14
CA ALA A 76 -17.05 -1.48 -14.27
C ALA A 76 -15.89 -0.93 -13.43
N GLU A 77 -15.75 0.40 -13.29
CA GLU A 77 -14.71 1.01 -12.44
C GLU A 77 -14.88 0.60 -10.98
N LEU A 78 -16.12 0.53 -10.48
CA LEU A 78 -16.40 0.03 -9.14
C LEU A 78 -16.02 -1.45 -9.02
N GLY A 79 -16.38 -2.27 -10.00
CA GLY A 79 -16.00 -3.69 -10.03
C GLY A 79 -14.48 -3.90 -9.93
N ALA A 80 -13.68 -3.06 -10.61
CA ALA A 80 -12.22 -3.13 -10.59
C ALA A 80 -11.61 -2.79 -9.21
N LEU A 81 -12.31 -2.03 -8.37
CA LEU A 81 -11.87 -1.75 -6.99
C LEU A 81 -12.07 -2.93 -6.04
N LEU A 82 -12.93 -3.87 -6.40
CA LEU A 82 -13.38 -4.92 -5.50
C LEU A 82 -12.46 -6.14 -5.55
N MET A 83 -12.29 -6.76 -4.39
CA MET A 83 -11.65 -8.05 -4.24
C MET A 83 -12.47 -8.91 -3.26
N PRO A 84 -13.06 -10.03 -3.70
CA PRO A 84 -13.76 -10.91 -2.77
C PRO A 84 -12.76 -11.54 -1.79
N VAL A 85 -13.19 -11.72 -0.55
CA VAL A 85 -12.50 -12.59 0.41
C VAL A 85 -12.91 -14.03 0.10
N GLY A 86 -12.16 -14.68 -0.77
CA GLY A 86 -12.44 -16.03 -1.26
C GLY A 86 -12.18 -16.18 -2.76
N PRO A 87 -12.92 -17.05 -3.46
CA PRO A 87 -12.71 -17.29 -4.89
C PRO A 87 -13.02 -16.03 -5.72
N ALA A 88 -12.37 -15.93 -6.89
CA ALA A 88 -12.67 -14.91 -7.88
C ALA A 88 -14.17 -14.95 -8.26
N PRO A 89 -14.79 -13.79 -8.50
CA PRO A 89 -16.19 -13.74 -8.90
C PRO A 89 -16.33 -14.25 -10.34
N GLU A 90 -17.54 -14.71 -10.69
CA GLU A 90 -17.88 -14.93 -12.09
C GLU A 90 -17.82 -13.60 -12.86
N ALA A 91 -17.38 -13.64 -14.12
CA ALA A 91 -17.29 -12.46 -14.96
C ALA A 91 -18.65 -11.73 -15.05
N GLY A 92 -18.64 -10.41 -14.80
CA GLY A 92 -19.84 -9.58 -14.74
C GLY A 92 -20.58 -9.60 -13.40
N LYS A 93 -20.11 -10.35 -12.41
CA LYS A 93 -20.65 -10.40 -11.04
C LYS A 93 -19.69 -9.85 -9.99
N GLU A 94 -18.71 -9.05 -10.38
CA GLU A 94 -17.69 -8.50 -9.49
C GLU A 94 -18.27 -7.67 -8.34
N ARG A 95 -19.45 -7.06 -8.56
CA ARG A 95 -20.17 -6.23 -7.59
C ARG A 95 -21.20 -6.99 -6.74
N LEU A 96 -21.41 -8.28 -7.01
CA LEU A 96 -22.36 -9.12 -6.27
C LEU A 96 -21.71 -9.62 -4.98
N ILE A 97 -22.36 -9.38 -3.85
CA ILE A 97 -21.94 -9.84 -2.53
C ILE A 97 -22.96 -10.87 -2.05
N GLU A 98 -22.55 -12.13 -2.10
CA GLU A 98 -23.32 -13.26 -1.60
C GLU A 98 -23.56 -13.16 -0.09
N SER A 99 -24.61 -13.83 0.39
CA SER A 99 -24.92 -13.89 1.83
C SER A 99 -23.75 -14.45 2.62
N GLY A 100 -23.35 -13.78 3.71
CA GLY A 100 -22.23 -14.19 4.57
C GLY A 100 -20.84 -13.99 3.96
N ARG A 101 -20.72 -13.39 2.77
CA ARG A 101 -19.43 -13.11 2.14
C ARG A 101 -18.95 -11.69 2.41
N SER A 102 -17.63 -11.55 2.36
CA SER A 102 -16.94 -10.27 2.46
C SER A 102 -16.29 -9.91 1.13
N VAL A 103 -16.25 -8.61 0.84
CA VAL A 103 -15.50 -8.01 -0.26
C VAL A 103 -14.73 -6.81 0.28
N ILE A 104 -13.52 -6.61 -0.22
CA ILE A 104 -12.70 -5.44 0.08
C ILE A 104 -12.78 -4.48 -1.10
N ALA A 105 -13.14 -3.22 -0.86
CA ALA A 105 -13.03 -2.16 -1.85
C ALA A 105 -11.75 -1.36 -1.58
N PHE A 106 -10.83 -1.33 -2.55
CA PHE A 106 -9.59 -0.55 -2.46
C PHE A 106 -9.82 0.86 -3.00
N ILE A 107 -9.83 1.84 -2.10
CA ILE A 107 -10.09 3.24 -2.43
C ILE A 107 -8.77 3.96 -2.71
N ASP A 108 -8.64 4.50 -3.92
CA ASP A 108 -7.61 5.45 -4.30
C ASP A 108 -8.24 6.83 -4.49
N LEU A 109 -8.35 7.59 -3.40
CA LEU A 109 -8.93 8.92 -3.46
C LEU A 109 -7.85 9.91 -3.87
N THR A 110 -8.04 10.51 -5.04
CA THR A 110 -7.14 11.53 -5.60
C THR A 110 -7.74 12.91 -5.42
N LEU A 111 -7.01 13.80 -4.76
CA LEU A 111 -7.45 15.17 -4.57
C LEU A 111 -7.05 16.03 -5.78
N ALA A 112 -7.75 17.14 -5.96
CA ALA A 112 -7.37 18.14 -6.95
C ALA A 112 -5.98 18.71 -6.62
N PRO A 113 -5.17 19.11 -7.63
CA PRO A 113 -3.86 19.72 -7.38
C PRO A 113 -3.93 20.87 -6.37
N GLY A 114 -3.07 20.81 -5.34
CA GLY A 114 -3.00 21.82 -4.27
C GLY A 114 -4.18 21.82 -3.29
N ALA A 115 -5.14 20.90 -3.40
CA ALA A 115 -6.21 20.77 -2.43
C ALA A 115 -5.68 20.18 -1.11
N ALA A 116 -6.05 20.79 0.01
CA ALA A 116 -5.77 20.22 1.32
C ALA A 116 -6.58 18.93 1.52
N ALA A 117 -5.98 17.95 2.19
CA ALA A 117 -6.71 16.76 2.63
C ALA A 117 -7.79 17.16 3.66
N PRO A 118 -9.01 16.62 3.56
CA PRO A 118 -10.04 16.88 4.56
C PRO A 118 -9.69 16.20 5.89
N ASP A 119 -10.15 16.77 7.01
CA ASP A 119 -9.91 16.17 8.35
C ASP A 119 -10.66 14.84 8.55
N ALA A 120 -11.74 14.63 7.80
CA ALA A 120 -12.57 13.43 7.86
C ALA A 120 -13.22 13.12 6.51
N LEU A 121 -13.45 11.83 6.28
CA LEU A 121 -14.20 11.31 5.14
C LEU A 121 -15.45 10.60 5.64
N ARG A 122 -16.55 10.70 4.87
CA ARG A 122 -17.75 9.88 5.03
C ARG A 122 -17.98 9.05 3.78
N HIS A 123 -18.60 7.89 3.93
CA HIS A 123 -18.96 7.04 2.80
C HIS A 123 -20.47 6.88 2.71
N ARG A 124 -20.96 6.93 1.47
CA ARG A 124 -22.32 6.56 1.10
C ARG A 124 -22.23 5.43 0.09
N LEU A 125 -22.76 4.27 0.45
CA LEU A 125 -22.78 3.09 -0.40
C LEU A 125 -24.21 2.85 -0.87
N THR A 126 -24.41 2.62 -2.17
CA THR A 126 -25.72 2.25 -2.71
C THR A 126 -25.70 0.79 -3.11
N PHE A 127 -26.68 0.04 -2.65
CA PHE A 127 -26.87 -1.36 -2.96
C PHE A 127 -28.21 -1.57 -3.66
N THR A 128 -28.24 -2.52 -4.58
CA THR A 128 -29.47 -3.08 -5.12
C THR A 128 -29.68 -4.50 -4.58
N ALA A 129 -30.92 -4.85 -4.27
CA ALA A 129 -31.30 -6.18 -3.83
C ALA A 129 -32.54 -6.63 -4.59
N LYS A 130 -32.55 -7.88 -5.05
CA LYS A 130 -33.71 -8.49 -5.70
C LYS A 130 -34.53 -9.25 -4.67
N LEU A 131 -35.79 -8.88 -4.51
CA LEU A 131 -36.75 -9.53 -3.63
C LEU A 131 -37.26 -10.83 -4.25
N GLY A 132 -37.91 -11.68 -3.44
CA GLY A 132 -38.41 -12.99 -3.89
C GLY A 132 -39.46 -12.94 -4.99
N ASP A 133 -40.19 -11.83 -5.11
CA ASP A 133 -41.15 -11.55 -6.19
C ASP A 133 -40.49 -11.00 -7.48
N GLY A 134 -39.16 -10.82 -7.46
CA GLY A 134 -38.37 -10.28 -8.55
C GLY A 134 -38.20 -8.76 -8.54
N THR A 135 -38.87 -8.03 -7.64
CA THR A 135 -38.71 -6.58 -7.48
C THR A 135 -37.28 -6.24 -7.09
N VAL A 136 -36.66 -5.26 -7.77
CA VAL A 136 -35.35 -4.72 -7.38
C VAL A 136 -35.56 -3.47 -6.54
N ILE A 137 -34.97 -3.47 -5.34
CA ILE A 137 -34.97 -2.31 -4.44
C ILE A 137 -33.57 -1.70 -4.35
N GLU A 138 -33.51 -0.38 -4.16
CA GLU A 138 -32.27 0.34 -3.87
C GLU A 138 -32.20 0.69 -2.37
N ARG A 139 -31.02 0.55 -1.76
CA ARG A 139 -30.75 0.96 -0.38
C ARG A 139 -29.45 1.71 -0.28
N LYS A 140 -29.46 2.83 0.44
CA LYS A 140 -28.27 3.64 0.74
C LYS A 140 -27.84 3.41 2.17
N VAL A 141 -26.57 3.10 2.35
CA VAL A 141 -25.91 2.97 3.65
C VAL A 141 -25.02 4.19 3.80
N GLU A 142 -25.31 5.02 4.80
CA GLU A 142 -24.54 6.20 5.17
C GLU A 142 -24.01 6.05 6.61
N GLY A 143 -23.03 6.87 6.98
CA GLY A 143 -22.54 6.97 8.36
C GLY A 143 -21.19 6.33 8.63
N VAL A 144 -20.53 5.76 7.62
CA VAL A 144 -19.14 5.30 7.74
C VAL A 144 -18.22 6.51 7.67
N ALA A 145 -17.95 7.10 8.83
CA ALA A 145 -17.07 8.26 8.99
C ALA A 145 -15.70 7.83 9.54
N ILE A 146 -14.64 8.38 8.97
CA ILE A 146 -13.26 8.17 9.43
C ILE A 146 -12.53 9.50 9.51
N SER A 147 -11.67 9.66 10.51
CA SER A 147 -10.69 10.75 10.52
C SER A 147 -9.59 10.45 9.52
N VAL A 148 -9.08 11.49 8.86
CA VAL A 148 -7.85 11.41 8.08
C VAL A 148 -6.68 11.63 9.02
N ARG A 149 -5.68 10.74 8.94
CA ARG A 149 -4.46 10.83 9.75
C ARG A 149 -3.56 11.97 9.27
N PRO A 150 -2.59 12.42 10.09
CA PRO A 150 -1.55 13.32 9.62
C PRO A 150 -0.86 12.83 8.35
N ALA A 151 -0.31 13.78 7.58
CA ALA A 151 0.41 13.47 6.34
C ALA A 151 1.55 12.47 6.55
N ALA A 152 1.82 11.71 5.50
CA ALA A 152 2.89 10.71 5.48
C ALA A 152 4.24 11.33 5.90
N PRO A 153 5.06 10.62 6.69
CA PRO A 153 6.40 11.08 7.04
C PRO A 153 7.26 11.20 5.78
N VAL A 154 8.13 12.22 5.77
CA VAL A 154 9.15 12.39 4.73
C VAL A 154 10.44 11.72 5.20
N ILE A 155 10.94 10.79 4.40
CA ILE A 155 12.13 9.99 4.66
C ILE A 155 13.17 10.19 3.55
N GLY A 156 14.44 9.93 3.85
CA GLY A 156 15.48 9.80 2.82
C GLY A 156 15.28 8.55 1.95
N PRO A 157 15.96 8.47 0.80
CA PRO A 157 15.90 7.27 -0.04
C PRO A 157 16.64 6.10 0.63
N PRO A 158 16.18 4.85 0.44
CA PRO A 158 16.85 3.66 0.98
C PRO A 158 18.08 3.24 0.15
N LEU A 159 18.33 3.93 -0.96
CA LEU A 159 19.32 3.62 -2.00
C LEU A 159 19.95 4.92 -2.55
N ARG A 160 21.07 4.81 -3.25
CA ARG A 160 21.80 5.95 -3.86
C ARG A 160 21.82 5.90 -5.38
N GLY A 161 21.78 7.07 -6.02
CA GLY A 161 21.98 7.21 -7.47
C GLY A 161 21.13 6.25 -8.30
N GLY A 162 21.70 5.75 -9.39
CA GLY A 162 21.16 4.62 -10.16
C GLY A 162 19.91 4.94 -10.99
N ARG A 163 19.36 3.89 -11.61
CA ARG A 163 18.07 3.91 -12.32
C ARG A 163 17.21 2.83 -11.68
N TRP A 164 16.41 3.23 -10.70
CA TRP A 164 15.59 2.33 -9.91
C TRP A 164 14.15 2.39 -10.39
N VAL A 165 13.58 1.23 -10.72
CA VAL A 165 12.14 1.09 -10.93
C VAL A 165 11.50 0.96 -9.55
N ALA A 166 10.53 1.83 -9.25
CA ALA A 166 9.62 1.67 -8.13
C ALA A 166 8.54 0.64 -8.50
N ALA A 167 8.87 -0.65 -8.50
CA ALA A 167 7.86 -1.67 -8.73
C ALA A 167 6.91 -1.71 -7.53
N ASN A 168 5.63 -1.93 -7.80
CA ASN A 168 4.58 -1.93 -6.78
C ASN A 168 4.40 -0.57 -6.10
N GLY A 169 4.78 0.52 -6.80
CA GLY A 169 4.66 1.88 -6.31
C GLY A 169 3.20 2.30 -6.13
N LEU A 170 2.96 3.59 -5.91
CA LEU A 170 1.60 4.07 -5.72
C LEU A 170 0.78 3.72 -6.97
N PHE A 171 -0.44 3.19 -6.77
CA PHE A 171 -1.36 2.64 -7.80
C PHE A 171 -1.22 1.14 -8.13
N ALA A 172 -0.19 0.46 -7.64
CA ALA A 172 -0.06 -0.98 -7.89
C ALA A 172 -1.16 -1.80 -7.21
N ALA A 173 -1.53 -2.91 -7.84
CA ALA A 173 -2.61 -3.79 -7.38
C ALA A 173 -2.12 -5.05 -6.66
N ASP A 174 -0.82 -5.32 -6.62
CA ASP A 174 -0.23 -6.54 -6.05
C ASP A 174 0.00 -6.42 -4.53
N HIS A 175 1.07 -5.75 -4.09
CA HIS A 175 1.39 -5.53 -2.68
C HIS A 175 0.23 -4.91 -1.91
N ARG A 176 -0.48 -3.99 -2.56
CA ARG A 176 -1.67 -3.33 -2.02
C ARG A 176 -2.84 -4.28 -1.76
N ARG A 177 -2.88 -5.48 -2.35
CA ARG A 177 -3.97 -6.44 -2.18
C ARG A 177 -3.56 -7.74 -1.47
N SER A 178 -2.32 -7.83 -1.00
CA SER A 178 -1.77 -9.00 -0.29
C SER A 178 -2.08 -8.97 1.20
N PHE A 179 -3.32 -9.34 1.58
CA PHE A 179 -3.69 -9.52 2.98
C PHE A 179 -3.04 -10.75 3.59
N ASN A 180 -2.59 -10.63 4.84
CA ASN A 180 -2.05 -11.74 5.63
C ASN A 180 -2.81 -11.85 6.95
N ALA A 181 -2.89 -13.06 7.50
CA ALA A 181 -3.41 -13.26 8.85
C ALA A 181 -2.26 -13.63 9.78
N VAL A 182 -1.95 -12.73 10.73
CA VAL A 182 -0.90 -12.92 11.74
C VAL A 182 -1.50 -12.59 13.10
N ASP A 183 -1.21 -13.43 14.10
CA ASP A 183 -1.78 -13.31 15.46
C ASP A 183 -3.33 -13.24 15.47
N ALA A 184 -3.94 -14.09 14.63
CA ALA A 184 -5.38 -14.23 14.46
C ALA A 184 -6.11 -12.95 14.01
N ARG A 185 -5.39 -12.02 13.36
CA ARG A 185 -5.93 -10.80 12.77
C ARG A 185 -5.44 -10.63 11.35
N GLU A 186 -6.28 -10.04 10.51
CA GLU A 186 -5.90 -9.58 9.19
C GLU A 186 -5.01 -8.34 9.27
N HIS A 187 -4.01 -8.29 8.39
CA HIS A 187 -3.11 -7.16 8.21
C HIS A 187 -2.84 -6.92 6.72
N LEU A 188 -2.63 -5.65 6.36
CA LEU A 188 -2.16 -5.25 5.04
C LEU A 188 -0.80 -4.55 5.15
N ALA A 189 0.21 -5.31 5.52
CA ALA A 189 1.56 -4.81 5.81
C ALA A 189 2.22 -4.16 4.59
N GLN A 190 1.99 -4.70 3.39
CA GLN A 190 2.64 -4.26 2.17
C GLN A 190 1.86 -3.13 1.44
N ARG A 191 0.87 -2.48 2.08
CA ARG A 191 -0.01 -1.46 1.45
C ARG A 191 0.73 -0.39 0.63
N PHE A 192 1.94 -0.02 1.06
CA PHE A 192 2.79 1.00 0.45
C PHE A 192 4.22 0.51 0.23
N ALA A 193 4.41 -0.82 0.11
CA ALA A 193 5.72 -1.41 -0.10
C ALA A 193 6.16 -1.24 -1.55
N ILE A 194 7.43 -0.93 -1.76
CA ILE A 194 8.05 -0.80 -3.08
C ILE A 194 9.15 -1.84 -3.21
N ASP A 195 9.15 -2.56 -4.32
CA ASP A 195 10.30 -3.34 -4.76
C ASP A 195 11.19 -2.49 -5.66
N TRP A 196 12.35 -2.14 -5.13
CA TRP A 196 13.34 -1.35 -5.84
C TRP A 196 14.18 -2.23 -6.76
N VAL A 197 13.88 -2.15 -8.05
CA VAL A 197 14.55 -2.91 -9.10
C VAL A 197 15.55 -2.02 -9.84
N LYS A 198 16.82 -2.43 -9.93
CA LYS A 198 17.84 -1.62 -10.62
C LYS A 198 17.97 -1.97 -12.09
N LEU A 199 17.89 -0.95 -12.95
CA LEU A 199 18.23 -1.07 -14.37
C LEU A 199 19.73 -0.83 -14.61
N GLY A 200 20.27 -1.60 -15.54
CA GLY A 200 21.60 -1.38 -16.10
C GLY A 200 21.65 -0.12 -16.97
N PRO A 201 22.87 0.31 -17.39
CA PRO A 201 23.03 1.43 -18.32
C PRO A 201 22.30 1.22 -19.66
N ASP A 202 22.15 -0.03 -20.10
CA ASP A 202 21.43 -0.43 -21.31
C ASP A 202 19.91 -0.59 -21.09
N GLY A 203 19.39 -0.24 -19.91
CA GLY A 203 17.97 -0.31 -19.59
C GLY A 203 17.45 -1.73 -19.33
N ARG A 204 18.33 -2.70 -19.07
CA ARG A 204 17.93 -4.09 -18.75
C ARG A 204 17.90 -4.33 -17.24
N PHE A 205 17.01 -5.21 -16.78
CA PHE A 205 16.98 -5.68 -15.39
C PHE A 205 18.15 -6.62 -15.07
N PHE A 206 18.59 -7.43 -16.02
CA PHE A 206 19.78 -8.27 -15.89
C PHE A 206 20.51 -8.40 -17.22
N LYS A 207 21.77 -8.82 -17.16
CA LYS A 207 22.58 -9.11 -18.34
C LYS A 207 23.40 -10.38 -18.13
N GLY A 208 23.30 -11.30 -19.07
CA GLY A 208 23.97 -12.60 -18.99
C GLY A 208 23.05 -13.68 -18.45
N ASP A 209 23.56 -14.51 -17.56
CA ASP A 209 22.85 -15.65 -17.00
C ASP A 209 21.86 -15.21 -15.91
N ALA A 210 20.57 -15.26 -16.20
CA ALA A 210 19.51 -14.90 -15.27
C ALA A 210 19.55 -15.73 -13.98
N GLY A 211 20.12 -16.95 -13.98
CA GLY A 211 20.23 -17.79 -12.78
C GLY A 211 21.29 -17.33 -11.77
N GLN A 212 22.07 -16.28 -12.09
CA GLN A 212 23.14 -15.76 -11.24
C GLN A 212 22.81 -14.36 -10.72
N ASN A 213 22.85 -14.17 -9.40
CA ASN A 213 22.59 -12.86 -8.78
C ASN A 213 23.54 -11.76 -9.30
N THR A 214 24.77 -12.10 -9.64
CA THR A 214 25.77 -11.18 -10.20
C THR A 214 25.43 -10.64 -11.59
N SER A 215 24.44 -11.22 -12.28
CA SER A 215 23.91 -10.72 -13.56
C SER A 215 22.98 -9.51 -13.38
N TYR A 216 22.57 -9.21 -12.14
CA TYR A 216 21.63 -8.14 -11.81
C TYR A 216 22.38 -6.89 -11.31
N PRO A 217 22.18 -5.71 -11.91
CA PRO A 217 22.87 -4.48 -11.53
C PRO A 217 22.65 -4.04 -10.08
N GLY A 218 21.52 -4.45 -9.48
CA GLY A 218 21.16 -4.10 -8.11
C GLY A 218 21.88 -4.94 -7.05
N TYR A 219 22.27 -6.17 -7.37
CA TYR A 219 22.83 -7.10 -6.40
C TYR A 219 24.14 -6.58 -5.79
N GLY A 220 24.26 -6.62 -4.46
CA GLY A 220 25.43 -6.16 -3.71
C GLY A 220 25.55 -4.64 -3.56
N THR A 221 24.59 -3.86 -4.08
CA THR A 221 24.54 -2.40 -3.88
C THR A 221 24.24 -2.05 -2.42
N GLU A 222 24.76 -0.91 -1.95
CA GLU A 222 24.55 -0.46 -0.58
C GLU A 222 23.08 -0.11 -0.32
N VAL A 223 22.55 -0.61 0.79
CA VAL A 223 21.26 -0.21 1.36
C VAL A 223 21.53 0.69 2.55
N ILE A 224 20.83 1.82 2.60
CA ILE A 224 21.07 2.89 3.57
C ILE A 224 19.85 3.17 4.44
N ALA A 225 20.09 3.58 5.69
CA ALA A 225 19.04 4.00 6.61
C ALA A 225 18.33 5.26 6.09
N VAL A 226 16.99 5.24 6.04
CA VAL A 226 16.16 6.32 5.48
C VAL A 226 16.00 7.52 6.41
N ALA A 227 16.29 7.36 7.69
CA ALA A 227 16.26 8.42 8.68
C ALA A 227 17.22 8.13 9.83
N ASP A 228 17.40 9.09 10.73
CA ASP A 228 17.98 8.82 12.05
C ASP A 228 17.03 7.89 12.82
N GLY A 229 17.57 6.90 13.52
CA GLY A 229 16.75 5.97 14.27
C GLY A 229 17.55 4.89 14.98
N THR A 230 16.84 3.86 15.43
CA THR A 230 17.42 2.71 16.13
C THR A 230 17.11 1.44 15.35
N VAL A 231 18.06 0.52 15.25
CA VAL A 231 17.79 -0.81 14.70
C VAL A 231 16.93 -1.57 15.71
N ALA A 232 15.68 -1.86 15.34
CA ALA A 232 14.73 -2.57 16.18
C ALA A 232 14.96 -4.08 16.13
N ASP A 233 15.20 -4.62 14.93
CA ASP A 233 15.39 -6.05 14.72
C ASP A 233 16.29 -6.34 13.50
N VAL A 234 16.90 -7.52 13.49
CA VAL A 234 17.72 -8.04 12.39
C VAL A 234 17.44 -9.52 12.20
N THR A 235 16.99 -9.87 11.01
CA THR A 235 16.87 -11.26 10.55
C THR A 235 18.06 -11.60 9.66
N SER A 236 18.76 -12.69 9.92
CA SER A 236 19.92 -13.10 9.13
C SER A 236 20.07 -14.62 9.05
N GLY A 237 20.95 -15.10 8.17
CA GLY A 237 21.26 -16.53 8.01
C GLY A 237 20.51 -17.22 6.88
N TYR A 238 19.67 -16.49 6.15
CA TYR A 238 19.02 -17.00 4.95
C TYR A 238 19.98 -16.92 3.76
N PRO A 239 20.16 -18.00 2.99
CA PRO A 239 20.91 -17.94 1.73
C PRO A 239 20.15 -17.11 0.70
N ASP A 240 20.86 -16.60 -0.30
CA ASP A 240 20.20 -16.06 -1.47
C ASP A 240 19.58 -17.18 -2.31
N ASN A 241 18.49 -16.83 -2.99
CA ASN A 241 18.00 -17.58 -4.13
C ASN A 241 18.99 -17.48 -5.30
N PRO A 242 18.99 -18.47 -6.21
CA PRO A 242 19.72 -18.37 -7.47
C PRO A 242 18.99 -17.42 -8.44
N GLY A 243 19.53 -16.22 -8.66
CA GLY A 243 19.08 -15.28 -9.71
C GLY A 243 17.56 -15.19 -9.85
N SER A 244 17.06 -15.22 -11.09
CA SER A 244 15.65 -15.45 -11.38
C SER A 244 15.27 -16.90 -11.06
N ASN A 245 14.29 -17.07 -10.19
CA ASN A 245 13.77 -18.38 -9.81
C ASN A 245 12.23 -18.43 -9.83
N PRO A 246 11.62 -19.58 -10.13
CA PRO A 246 10.16 -19.70 -10.08
C PRO A 246 9.66 -19.74 -8.63
N PRO A 247 8.42 -19.30 -8.34
CA PRO A 247 7.84 -19.35 -6.99
C PRO A 247 7.88 -20.74 -6.35
N SER A 248 7.74 -21.80 -7.14
CA SER A 248 7.79 -23.20 -6.67
C SER A 248 9.14 -23.63 -6.08
N SER A 249 10.21 -22.86 -6.32
CA SER A 249 11.54 -23.12 -5.77
C SER A 249 11.80 -22.39 -4.45
N ARG A 250 10.90 -21.51 -4.01
CA ARG A 250 11.05 -20.69 -2.80
C ARG A 250 10.38 -21.37 -1.62
N VAL A 251 11.09 -21.46 -0.50
CA VAL A 251 10.50 -21.90 0.77
C VAL A 251 9.99 -20.66 1.50
N VAL A 252 8.67 -20.45 1.46
CA VAL A 252 8.01 -19.30 2.07
C VAL A 252 7.32 -19.73 3.37
N THR A 253 7.90 -19.30 4.49
CA THR A 253 7.29 -19.38 5.83
C THR A 253 7.18 -17.98 6.41
N LEU A 254 6.47 -17.83 7.53
CA LEU A 254 6.40 -16.55 8.25
C LEU A 254 7.79 -16.02 8.61
N GLU A 255 8.73 -16.92 8.92
CA GLU A 255 10.10 -16.60 9.30
C GLU A 255 11.00 -16.30 8.09
N SER A 256 10.81 -17.01 6.97
CA SER A 256 11.69 -16.88 5.80
C SER A 256 11.25 -15.81 4.80
N ILE A 257 10.02 -15.30 4.89
CA ILE A 257 9.43 -14.45 3.84
C ILE A 257 10.27 -13.21 3.54
N THR A 258 10.82 -12.55 4.56
CA THR A 258 11.66 -11.35 4.39
C THR A 258 13.09 -11.67 3.96
N GLY A 259 13.52 -12.93 4.09
CA GLY A 259 14.93 -13.29 3.99
C GLY A 259 15.77 -12.61 5.06
N ASN A 260 17.00 -12.25 4.71
CA ASN A 260 17.80 -11.37 5.57
C ASN A 260 17.19 -9.97 5.55
N ALA A 261 16.97 -9.38 6.71
CA ALA A 261 16.26 -8.11 6.84
C ALA A 261 16.76 -7.28 8.00
N VAL A 262 16.55 -5.96 7.89
CA VAL A 262 16.73 -4.99 8.98
C VAL A 262 15.38 -4.30 9.20
N VAL A 263 14.97 -4.18 10.47
CA VAL A 263 13.85 -3.33 10.88
C VAL A 263 14.42 -2.14 11.66
N GLN A 264 14.12 -0.93 11.20
CA GLN A 264 14.58 0.32 11.81
C GLN A 264 13.39 1.05 12.45
N ASP A 265 13.48 1.34 13.75
CA ASP A 265 12.56 2.23 14.46
C ASP A 265 12.91 3.69 14.15
N LEU A 266 11.96 4.42 13.57
CA LEU A 266 12.07 5.84 13.22
C LEU A 266 11.53 6.76 14.33
N GLY A 267 10.99 6.18 15.41
CA GLY A 267 10.25 6.88 16.45
C GLY A 267 8.76 7.03 16.12
N GLY A 268 7.97 7.42 17.13
CA GLY A 268 6.53 7.69 16.95
C GLY A 268 5.69 6.47 16.53
N GLY A 269 6.20 5.25 16.73
CA GLY A 269 5.54 4.00 16.32
C GLY A 269 5.67 3.69 14.83
N THR A 270 6.59 4.35 14.11
CA THR A 270 6.86 4.07 12.69
C THR A 270 8.15 3.28 12.53
N PHE A 271 8.07 2.17 11.79
CA PHE A 271 9.20 1.28 11.52
C PHE A 271 9.44 1.17 10.02
N ALA A 272 10.70 1.07 9.59
CA ALA A 272 11.10 0.79 8.22
C ALA A 272 11.64 -0.62 8.09
N LEU A 273 11.16 -1.39 7.11
CA LEU A 273 11.68 -2.70 6.77
C LEU A 273 12.56 -2.60 5.51
N TYR A 274 13.72 -3.23 5.56
CA TYR A 274 14.61 -3.49 4.43
C TYR A 274 14.76 -5.00 4.31
N ALA A 275 14.16 -5.62 3.29
CA ALA A 275 14.13 -7.07 3.13
C ALA A 275 14.96 -7.55 1.93
N HIS A 276 15.07 -8.86 1.78
CA HIS A 276 15.82 -9.55 0.71
C HIS A 276 17.32 -9.19 0.68
N LEU A 277 17.91 -8.88 1.84
CA LEU A 277 19.29 -8.44 1.95
C LEU A 277 20.29 -9.58 1.66
N GLN A 278 21.50 -9.19 1.26
CA GLN A 278 22.56 -10.13 0.91
C GLN A 278 23.09 -10.86 2.16
N PRO A 279 23.27 -12.20 2.11
CA PRO A 279 23.79 -12.98 3.22
C PRO A 279 25.15 -12.43 3.70
N GLY A 280 25.29 -12.26 5.02
CA GLY A 280 26.52 -11.75 5.63
C GLY A 280 26.84 -10.27 5.38
N SER A 281 25.93 -9.50 4.77
CA SER A 281 26.16 -8.08 4.45
C SER A 281 25.65 -7.09 5.50
N ILE A 282 24.78 -7.53 6.42
CA ILE A 282 24.19 -6.65 7.43
C ILE A 282 25.29 -6.13 8.37
N ALA A 283 25.43 -4.81 8.43
CA ALA A 283 26.51 -4.11 9.12
C ALA A 283 26.11 -3.55 10.49
N VAL A 284 24.88 -3.83 10.93
CA VAL A 284 24.27 -3.31 12.16
C VAL A 284 23.64 -4.44 12.97
N LYS A 285 23.35 -4.17 14.25
CA LYS A 285 22.65 -5.10 15.15
C LYS A 285 21.53 -4.39 15.92
N PRO A 286 20.54 -5.13 16.46
CA PRO A 286 19.50 -4.54 17.30
C PRO A 286 20.07 -3.67 18.42
N GLY A 287 19.47 -2.48 18.60
CA GLY A 287 19.90 -1.46 19.55
C GLY A 287 20.95 -0.47 19.02
N ASP A 288 21.55 -0.69 17.85
CA ASP A 288 22.43 0.30 17.23
C ASP A 288 21.64 1.55 16.81
N HIS A 289 22.20 2.74 17.08
CA HIS A 289 21.69 3.98 16.51
C HIS A 289 22.33 4.24 15.15
N VAL A 290 21.50 4.55 14.15
CA VAL A 290 21.94 4.84 12.79
C VAL A 290 21.56 6.25 12.37
N LYS A 291 22.35 6.83 11.47
CA LYS A 291 22.06 8.12 10.85
C LYS A 291 21.44 7.96 9.48
N ALA A 292 20.61 8.91 9.06
CA ALA A 292 20.11 8.96 7.69
C ALA A 292 21.27 8.87 6.69
N GLY A 293 21.18 7.97 5.72
CA GLY A 293 22.23 7.68 4.74
C GLY A 293 23.33 6.73 5.22
N GLN A 294 23.34 6.29 6.47
CA GLN A 294 24.31 5.29 6.93
C GLN A 294 24.06 3.95 6.22
N VAL A 295 25.12 3.31 5.72
CA VAL A 295 25.05 1.96 5.15
C VAL A 295 24.71 0.96 6.24
N ILE A 296 23.66 0.18 6.03
CA ILE A 296 23.18 -0.84 6.99
C ILE A 296 23.31 -2.27 6.46
N ALA A 297 23.31 -2.46 5.14
CA ALA A 297 23.43 -3.76 4.50
C ALA A 297 23.74 -3.62 3.00
N ARG A 298 23.71 -4.75 2.27
CA ARG A 298 23.70 -4.77 0.80
C ARG A 298 22.45 -5.47 0.28
N LEU A 299 21.98 -5.05 -0.89
CA LEU A 299 20.86 -5.66 -1.61
C LEU A 299 21.21 -7.10 -2.01
N GLY A 300 20.33 -8.05 -1.72
CA GLY A 300 20.51 -9.47 -1.99
C GLY A 300 19.38 -10.06 -2.84
N ASN A 301 19.07 -11.32 -2.58
CA ASN A 301 17.98 -12.07 -3.21
C ASN A 301 17.48 -13.19 -2.26
N SER A 302 17.50 -12.95 -0.95
CA SER A 302 17.14 -13.95 0.06
C SER A 302 15.64 -13.92 0.39
N GLY A 303 15.10 -15.03 0.89
CA GLY A 303 13.69 -15.13 1.30
C GLY A 303 12.73 -15.30 0.12
N ASN A 304 11.53 -14.72 0.22
CA ASN A 304 10.52 -14.78 -0.85
C ASN A 304 10.79 -13.74 -1.95
N SER A 305 11.95 -13.86 -2.61
CA SER A 305 12.40 -12.97 -3.68
C SER A 305 12.50 -13.74 -5.00
N ASP A 306 12.07 -13.14 -6.10
CA ASP A 306 12.09 -13.74 -7.44
C ASP A 306 13.36 -13.48 -8.24
N ALA A 307 13.98 -12.33 -8.00
CA ALA A 307 15.24 -11.87 -8.55
C ALA A 307 15.78 -10.74 -7.64
N PRO A 308 17.07 -10.37 -7.72
CA PRO A 308 17.63 -9.33 -6.85
C PRO A 308 16.90 -7.97 -6.92
N HIS A 309 16.23 -7.59 -5.82
CA HIS A 309 15.61 -6.29 -5.57
C HIS A 309 15.67 -5.95 -4.07
N LEU A 310 15.33 -4.71 -3.70
CA LEU A 310 15.11 -4.33 -2.31
C LEU A 310 13.61 -4.12 -2.09
N HIS A 311 12.99 -4.98 -1.27
CA HIS A 311 11.65 -4.73 -0.73
C HIS A 311 11.77 -3.73 0.42
N PHE A 312 11.08 -2.60 0.30
CA PHE A 312 11.09 -1.52 1.29
C PHE A 312 9.67 -1.08 1.65
N GLN A 313 9.39 -0.92 2.94
CA GLN A 313 8.10 -0.38 3.41
C GLN A 313 8.21 0.32 4.77
N LEU A 314 7.28 1.24 5.05
CA LEU A 314 7.01 1.72 6.41
C LEU A 314 5.83 0.97 7.02
N MET A 315 5.86 0.80 8.34
CA MET A 315 4.90 0.00 9.12
C MET A 315 4.59 0.67 10.45
N ASP A 316 3.41 0.41 11.00
CA ASP A 316 2.99 0.92 12.33
C ASP A 316 3.37 0.00 13.51
N GLY A 317 4.23 -0.98 13.25
CA GLY A 317 4.78 -1.91 14.22
C GLY A 317 6.00 -2.63 13.64
N PRO A 318 6.80 -3.31 14.47
CA PRO A 318 8.05 -3.92 14.03
C PRO A 318 7.85 -5.24 13.26
N SER A 319 6.64 -5.82 13.26
CA SER A 319 6.35 -7.10 12.62
C SER A 319 6.12 -6.92 11.11
N PRO A 320 6.97 -7.50 10.23
CA PRO A 320 6.86 -7.34 8.78
C PRO A 320 5.51 -7.74 8.16
N LEU A 321 4.81 -8.70 8.78
CA LEU A 321 3.50 -9.20 8.33
C LEU A 321 2.36 -8.97 9.32
N GLY A 322 2.67 -8.63 10.58
CA GLY A 322 1.69 -8.37 11.63
C GLY A 322 1.45 -6.89 11.94
N ALA A 323 1.90 -6.00 11.04
CA ALA A 323 1.71 -4.56 11.13
C ALA A 323 0.96 -4.05 9.89
N GLU A 324 0.48 -2.82 9.96
CA GLU A 324 -0.17 -2.12 8.85
C GLU A 324 0.84 -1.29 8.07
N GLY A 325 0.80 -1.41 6.74
CA GLY A 325 1.62 -0.59 5.85
C GLY A 325 1.26 0.89 5.96
N LEU A 326 2.28 1.74 6.08
CA LEU A 326 2.17 3.18 6.19
C LEU A 326 2.66 3.89 4.91
N PRO A 327 1.99 4.97 4.47
CA PRO A 327 2.52 5.77 3.38
C PRO A 327 3.78 6.51 3.83
N HIS A 328 4.60 6.94 2.87
CA HIS A 328 5.80 7.74 3.09
C HIS A 328 6.04 8.67 1.91
N ALA A 329 6.84 9.71 2.09
CA ALA A 329 7.33 10.53 0.99
C ALA A 329 8.85 10.48 0.98
N ILE A 330 9.47 10.50 -0.20
CA ILE A 330 10.93 10.55 -0.33
C ILE A 330 11.35 12.02 -0.45
N THR A 331 12.36 12.42 0.32
CA THR A 331 12.84 13.81 0.40
C THR A 331 13.06 14.44 -0.98
N ALA A 332 13.71 13.72 -1.89
CA ALA A 332 13.92 14.14 -3.27
C ALA A 332 14.28 12.95 -4.16
N PHE A 333 13.81 12.97 -5.41
CA PHE A 333 14.27 12.08 -6.46
C PHE A 333 14.05 12.73 -7.83
N SER A 334 14.85 12.30 -8.81
CA SER A 334 14.58 12.60 -10.22
C SER A 334 13.82 11.44 -10.86
N GLN A 335 12.90 11.72 -11.78
CA GLN A 335 12.11 10.72 -12.49
C GLN A 335 12.37 10.82 -13.98
N GLN A 336 12.85 9.73 -14.59
CA GLN A 336 13.01 9.64 -16.04
C GLN A 336 11.66 9.44 -16.74
N GLY A 337 10.78 8.65 -16.14
CA GLY A 337 9.55 8.19 -16.73
C GLY A 337 9.00 6.95 -16.05
N VAL A 338 8.09 6.26 -16.70
CA VAL A 338 7.47 5.01 -16.21
C VAL A 338 7.77 3.88 -17.20
N VAL A 339 8.09 2.70 -16.70
CA VAL A 339 8.26 1.50 -17.54
C VAL A 339 6.94 1.20 -18.24
N ALA A 340 6.95 1.11 -19.58
CA ALA A 340 5.73 0.92 -20.36
C ALA A 340 5.31 -0.56 -20.51
N ASP A 341 6.27 -1.47 -20.38
CA ASP A 341 6.09 -2.91 -20.59
C ASP A 341 6.88 -3.69 -19.54
N LEU A 342 6.17 -4.21 -18.54
CA LEU A 342 6.75 -5.06 -17.50
C LEU A 342 7.27 -6.39 -18.05
N ALA A 343 6.70 -6.92 -19.14
CA ALA A 343 7.18 -8.17 -19.71
C ALA A 343 8.60 -8.02 -20.27
N ALA A 344 8.96 -6.83 -20.77
CA ALA A 344 10.34 -6.52 -21.16
C ALA A 344 11.28 -6.53 -19.95
N LEU A 345 10.84 -6.01 -18.80
CA LEU A 345 11.61 -6.01 -17.55
C LEU A 345 11.89 -7.45 -17.09
N GLU A 346 10.83 -8.27 -16.99
CA GLU A 346 10.88 -9.66 -16.53
C GLU A 346 11.71 -10.56 -17.45
N SER A 347 11.65 -10.35 -18.77
CA SER A 347 12.42 -11.10 -19.76
C SER A 347 13.86 -10.61 -19.97
N GLY A 348 14.29 -9.59 -19.21
CA GLY A 348 15.64 -9.01 -19.29
C GLY A 348 15.91 -8.21 -20.56
N GLN A 349 14.87 -7.84 -21.31
CA GLN A 349 14.99 -6.95 -22.46
C GLN A 349 15.15 -5.48 -22.01
N PRO A 350 15.69 -4.60 -22.87
CA PRO A 350 15.73 -3.18 -22.57
C PRO A 350 14.30 -2.66 -22.41
N VAL A 351 14.00 -2.03 -21.28
CA VAL A 351 12.67 -1.47 -21.05
C VAL A 351 12.45 -0.22 -21.86
N THR A 352 11.22 -0.06 -22.36
CA THR A 352 10.76 1.23 -22.90
C THR A 352 10.27 2.09 -21.75
N ILE A 353 10.71 3.35 -21.70
CA ILE A 353 10.33 4.30 -20.66
C ILE A 353 9.51 5.41 -21.30
N THR A 354 8.26 5.54 -20.85
CA THR A 354 7.41 6.68 -21.19
C THR A 354 7.88 7.87 -20.36
N PRO A 355 8.38 8.96 -20.98
CA PRO A 355 8.98 10.08 -20.24
C PRO A 355 8.02 10.68 -19.22
N ALA A 356 8.57 11.07 -18.06
CA ALA A 356 7.79 11.77 -17.05
C ALA A 356 7.48 13.21 -17.48
N ALA A 357 6.31 13.71 -17.08
CA ALA A 357 5.96 15.12 -17.27
C ALA A 357 6.82 16.02 -16.38
N ASN A 358 7.08 15.58 -15.14
CA ASN A 358 7.95 16.24 -14.17
C ASN A 358 9.18 15.36 -13.94
N ALA A 359 10.37 15.97 -14.03
CA ALA A 359 11.62 15.23 -13.90
C ALA A 359 12.19 15.27 -12.47
N GLN A 360 11.68 16.13 -11.60
CA GLN A 360 12.18 16.35 -10.25
C GLN A 360 11.01 16.39 -9.28
N HIS A 361 11.14 15.62 -8.20
CA HIS A 361 10.11 15.46 -7.18
C HIS A 361 10.74 15.68 -5.81
N ALA A 362 9.96 16.25 -4.88
CA ALA A 362 10.40 16.50 -3.52
C ALA A 362 9.25 16.25 -2.54
N ALA A 363 9.53 15.49 -1.49
CA ALA A 363 8.52 15.03 -0.52
C ALA A 363 7.32 14.34 -1.18
N GLU A 364 7.59 13.47 -2.16
CA GLU A 364 6.57 12.70 -2.89
C GLU A 364 6.79 11.19 -2.74
N PHE A 365 5.72 10.41 -2.88
CA PHE A 365 5.76 8.98 -3.09
C PHE A 365 5.87 8.70 -4.60
N PRO A 366 6.81 7.85 -5.05
CA PRO A 366 6.95 7.46 -6.45
C PRO A 366 5.71 6.74 -7.00
N VAL A 367 5.21 7.17 -8.16
CA VAL A 367 4.15 6.44 -8.86
C VAL A 367 4.62 5.04 -9.28
N ASP A 368 3.70 4.10 -9.46
CA ASP A 368 4.03 2.74 -9.88
C ASP A 368 4.87 2.72 -11.15
N GLN A 369 5.90 1.87 -11.15
CA GLN A 369 6.84 1.66 -12.25
C GLN A 369 7.66 2.89 -12.64
N ALA A 370 7.69 3.94 -11.81
CA ALA A 370 8.54 5.09 -12.02
C ALA A 370 10.02 4.68 -12.02
N VAL A 371 10.76 5.12 -13.04
CA VAL A 371 12.22 4.99 -13.11
C VAL A 371 12.84 6.23 -12.50
N VAL A 372 13.36 6.10 -11.29
CA VAL A 372 13.88 7.19 -10.48
C VAL A 372 15.38 7.10 -10.25
N SER A 373 16.00 8.24 -9.96
CA SER A 373 17.37 8.33 -9.46
C SER A 373 17.41 9.18 -8.20
N PHE A 374 18.13 8.71 -7.19
CA PHE A 374 18.29 9.39 -5.92
C PHE A 374 19.57 10.25 -5.89
N PRO A 375 19.60 11.31 -5.04
CA PRO A 375 20.78 12.13 -4.85
C PRO A 375 22.06 11.37 -4.46
#